data_AF-A0A7R9Z8S1-F1
#
_entry.id   AF-A0A7R9Z8S1-F1
#
_cell.length_a   1.000
_cell.length_b   1.000
_cell.length_c   1.000
_cell.angle_alpha   90.00
_cell.angle_beta   90.00
_cell.angle_gamma   90.00
#
_symmetry.space_group_name_H-M   'P 1'
#
loop_
_entity.id
_entity.type
_entity.pdbx_description
1 polymer ?
#
loop_
_entity_poly.entity_id
_entity_poly.type
_entity_poly.pdbx_seq_one_letter_code
_entity_poly.pdbx_strand_id
1 'polypeptide(L)'
;TGLAYFYMVAVWGGYVFVLNLIGCHAAVLILLGRYSVKLHRSYTAFYLLGTALATTVPVVGLTPLKSLEQMGPMAVFFGIQLIEYCEIRRKRLKLDFKRAWALRIR
;
A
#
# COMPACT_ATOMS: atom_id res chain seq x y z
N THR A 1 4.66 4.87 -13.37
CA THR A 1 4.82 5.68 -12.13
C THR A 1 5.95 5.22 -11.23
N GLY A 2 6.23 3.92 -11.04
CA GLY A 2 7.35 3.46 -10.19
C GLY A 2 8.74 4.03 -10.55
N LEU A 3 9.09 4.08 -11.84
CA LEU A 3 10.35 4.71 -12.31
C LEU A 3 10.41 6.22 -12.05
N ALA A 4 9.26 6.91 -12.16
CA ALA A 4 9.18 8.33 -11.85
C ALA A 4 9.34 8.60 -10.34
N TYR A 5 8.89 7.68 -9.49
CA TYR A 5 9.12 7.76 -8.05
C TYR A 5 10.60 7.59 -7.70
N PHE A 6 11.29 6.63 -8.33
CA PHE A 6 12.75 6.49 -8.17
C PHE A 6 13.51 7.74 -8.60
N TYR A 7 13.14 8.35 -9.73
CA TYR A 7 13.71 9.63 -10.15
C TYR A 7 13.50 10.73 -9.11
N MET A 8 12.32 10.79 -8.48
CA MET A 8 12.05 11.76 -7.42
C MET A 8 12.87 11.50 -6.15
N VAL A 9 13.04 10.23 -5.74
CA VAL A 9 13.92 9.83 -4.62
C VAL A 9 15.37 10.24 -4.88
N ALA A 10 15.83 10.13 -6.13
CA ALA A 10 17.20 10.48 -6.52
C ALA A 10 17.43 12.00 -6.62
N VAL A 11 16.38 12.78 -6.95
CA VAL A 11 16.47 14.24 -7.15
C VAL A 11 16.14 15.02 -5.88
N TRP A 12 15.28 14.49 -5.00
CA TRP A 12 14.73 15.26 -3.89
C TRP A 12 14.41 14.42 -2.64
N GLY A 13 14.88 14.88 -1.47
CA GLY A 13 14.64 14.24 -0.17
C GLY A 13 13.17 14.22 0.28
N GLY A 14 12.28 14.96 -0.39
CA GLY A 14 10.83 14.98 -0.12
C GLY A 14 10.05 13.74 -0.61
N TYR A 15 10.73 12.68 -1.07
CA TYR A 15 10.09 11.45 -1.52
C TYR A 15 9.24 10.75 -0.45
N VAL A 16 9.55 11.00 0.84
CA VAL A 16 8.80 10.51 2.00
C VAL A 16 7.39 11.10 2.03
N PHE A 17 7.22 12.38 1.67
CA PHE A 17 5.91 13.02 1.59
C PHE A 17 5.03 12.37 0.51
N VAL A 18 5.58 12.14 -0.67
CA VAL A 18 4.86 11.50 -1.78
C VAL A 18 4.45 10.07 -1.46
N LEU A 19 5.34 9.30 -0.81
CA LEU A 19 5.04 7.94 -0.34
C LEU A 19 3.83 7.94 0.61
N ASN A 20 3.84 8.84 1.60
CA ASN A 20 2.76 8.98 2.58
C ASN A 20 1.45 9.44 1.95
N LEU A 21 1.50 10.38 1.00
CA LEU A 21 0.31 10.88 0.31
C LEU A 21 -0.37 9.76 -0.50
N ILE A 22 0.41 8.94 -1.21
CA ILE A 22 -0.10 7.79 -1.96
C ILE A 22 -0.64 6.71 -1.01
N GLY A 23 0.04 6.46 0.11
CA GLY A 23 -0.45 5.59 1.18
C GLY A 23 -1.79 6.05 1.75
N CYS A 24 -1.89 7.33 2.10
CA CYS A 24 -3.11 7.95 2.61
C CYS A 24 -4.25 7.85 1.60
N HIS A 25 -4.00 8.15 0.33
CA HIS A 25 -5.01 8.02 -0.74
C HIS A 25 -5.56 6.59 -0.84
N ALA A 26 -4.68 5.58 -0.82
CA ALA A 26 -5.10 4.19 -0.83
C ALA A 26 -5.87 3.80 0.44
N ALA A 27 -5.45 4.29 1.61
CA ALA A 27 -6.15 4.07 2.87
C ALA A 27 -7.57 4.68 2.86
N VAL A 28 -7.71 5.91 2.39
CA VAL A 28 -9.02 6.59 2.28
C VAL A 28 -9.94 5.84 1.32
N LEU A 29 -9.44 5.38 0.16
CA LEU A 29 -10.24 4.57 -0.77
C LEU A 29 -10.75 3.28 -0.15
N ILE A 30 -9.91 2.62 0.67
CA ILE A 30 -10.28 1.42 1.41
C ILE A 30 -11.34 1.73 2.47
N LEU A 31 -11.18 2.81 3.25
CA LEU A 31 -12.12 3.23 4.29
C LEU A 31 -13.49 3.61 3.71
N LEU A 32 -13.52 4.24 2.53
CA LEU A 32 -14.74 4.54 1.79
C LEU A 32 -15.39 3.31 1.15
N GLY A 33 -14.83 2.10 1.33
CA GLY A 33 -15.35 0.85 0.79
C GLY A 33 -15.17 0.71 -0.72
N ARG A 34 -14.44 1.62 -1.37
CA ARG A 34 -14.19 1.62 -2.82
C ARG A 34 -12.95 0.79 -3.17
N TYR A 35 -12.96 -0.46 -2.73
CA TYR A 35 -11.90 -1.40 -3.06
C TYR A 35 -12.02 -1.89 -4.51
N SER A 36 -10.88 -2.02 -5.19
CA SER A 36 -10.81 -2.63 -6.52
C SER A 36 -9.50 -3.40 -6.66
N VAL A 37 -9.55 -4.54 -7.35
CA VAL A 37 -8.35 -5.36 -7.68
C VAL A 37 -7.30 -4.51 -8.43
N LYS A 38 -7.72 -3.51 -9.20
CA LYS A 38 -6.81 -2.57 -9.89
C LYS A 38 -6.03 -1.70 -8.90
N LEU A 39 -6.67 -1.25 -7.83
CA LEU A 39 -6.04 -0.44 -6.78
C LEU A 39 -4.97 -1.26 -6.06
N HIS A 40 -5.30 -2.52 -5.71
CA HIS A 40 -4.37 -3.45 -5.08
C HIS A 40 -3.12 -3.68 -5.91
N ARG A 41 -3.27 -4.07 -7.19
CA ARG A 41 -2.13 -4.31 -8.08
C ARG A 41 -1.27 -3.07 -8.27
N SER A 42 -1.90 -1.91 -8.45
CA SER A 42 -1.19 -0.64 -8.66
C SER A 42 -0.41 -0.21 -7.42
N TYR A 43 -1.01 -0.29 -6.24
CA TYR A 43 -0.37 0.06 -4.97
C TYR A 43 0.75 -0.91 -4.62
N THR A 44 0.52 -2.21 -4.79
CA THR A 44 1.53 -3.25 -4.55
C THR A 44 2.75 -3.08 -5.44
N ALA A 45 2.53 -2.87 -6.75
CA ALA A 45 3.62 -2.62 -7.69
C ALA A 45 4.39 -1.34 -7.36
N PHE A 46 3.68 -0.26 -7.01
CA PHE A 46 4.29 1.00 -6.60
C PHE A 46 5.15 0.83 -5.33
N TYR A 47 4.62 0.20 -4.29
CA TYR A 47 5.31 0.04 -3.02
C TYR A 47 6.53 -0.88 -3.11
N LEU A 48 6.41 -2.02 -3.81
CA LEU A 48 7.53 -2.96 -3.98
C LEU A 48 8.63 -2.37 -4.85
N LEU A 49 8.29 -1.85 -6.04
CA LEU A 49 9.28 -1.25 -6.93
C LEU A 49 9.89 0.02 -6.32
N GLY A 50 9.06 0.87 -5.70
CA GLY A 50 9.51 2.10 -5.06
C GLY A 50 10.46 1.85 -3.89
N THR A 51 10.12 0.90 -3.02
CA THR A 51 10.97 0.54 -1.87
C THR A 51 12.26 -0.15 -2.32
N ALA A 52 12.17 -1.11 -3.26
CA ALA A 52 13.35 -1.81 -3.78
C ALA A 52 14.33 -0.85 -4.43
N LEU A 53 13.83 0.07 -5.27
CA LEU A 53 14.65 1.08 -5.93
C LEU A 53 15.14 2.16 -4.95
N ALA A 54 14.42 2.47 -3.88
CA ALA A 54 14.88 3.42 -2.85
C ALA A 54 16.06 2.84 -2.05
N THR A 55 16.05 1.54 -1.75
CA THR A 55 17.14 0.89 -0.99
C THR A 55 18.46 0.79 -1.75
N THR A 56 18.47 0.94 -3.08
CA THR A 56 19.71 0.95 -3.87
C THR A 56 20.45 2.28 -3.77
N VAL A 57 19.80 3.33 -3.26
CA VAL A 57 20.42 4.64 -3.06
C VAL A 57 21.17 4.63 -1.72
N PRO A 58 22.50 4.77 -1.69
CA PRO A 58 23.30 4.64 -0.46
C PRO A 58 22.97 5.68 0.61
N VAL A 59 22.43 6.84 0.22
CA VAL A 59 21.95 7.89 1.14
C VAL A 59 20.67 7.48 1.87
N VAL A 60 19.87 6.57 1.29
CA VAL A 60 18.59 6.11 1.84
C VAL A 60 18.75 4.82 2.63
N GLY A 61 19.64 3.92 2.22
CA GLY A 61 19.95 2.69 2.97
C GLY A 61 18.71 1.92 3.45
N LEU A 62 18.65 1.59 4.75
CA LEU A 62 17.53 0.87 5.38
C LEU A 62 16.51 1.79 6.07
N THR A 63 16.56 3.09 5.81
CA THR A 63 15.66 4.09 6.38
C THR A 63 14.17 3.80 6.13
N PRO A 64 13.75 3.24 4.97
CA PRO A 64 12.37 2.83 4.71
C PRO A 64 11.80 1.78 5.67
N LEU A 65 12.67 1.00 6.32
CA LEU A 65 12.27 -0.05 7.27
C LEU A 65 12.43 0.36 8.73
N LYS A 66 13.16 1.46 9.00
CA LYS A 66 13.49 1.90 10.37
C LYS A 66 12.81 3.22 10.76
N SER A 67 12.48 4.08 9.80
CA SER A 67 11.86 5.38 10.09
C SER A 67 10.34 5.26 10.24
N LEU A 68 9.82 5.84 11.32
CA LEU A 68 8.38 6.01 11.58
C LEU A 68 7.69 6.77 10.44
N GLU A 69 8.42 7.61 9.72
CA GLU A 69 7.90 8.40 8.60
C GLU A 69 7.50 7.55 7.39
N GLN A 70 7.97 6.31 7.29
CA GLN A 70 7.63 5.40 6.18
C GLN A 70 6.78 4.20 6.66
N MET A 71 6.45 4.12 7.96
CA MET A 71 5.63 3.03 8.51
C MET A 71 4.15 3.13 8.08
N GLY A 72 3.62 4.33 7.82
CA GLY A 72 2.25 4.52 7.34
C GLY A 72 1.96 3.75 6.05
N PRO A 73 2.68 4.01 4.94
CA PRO A 73 2.50 3.27 3.70
C PRO A 73 2.82 1.77 3.84
N MET A 74 3.72 1.37 4.73
CA MET A 74 3.93 -0.05 5.05
C MET A 74 2.66 -0.68 5.68
N ALA A 75 2.02 0.01 6.63
CA ALA A 75 0.79 -0.46 7.24
C ALA A 75 -0.35 -0.56 6.22
N VAL A 76 -0.46 0.40 5.31
CA VAL A 76 -1.44 0.38 4.21
C VAL A 76 -1.17 -0.79 3.26
N PHE A 77 0.10 -1.11 2.99
CA PHE A 77 0.49 -2.28 2.19
C PHE A 77 0.01 -3.58 2.83
N PHE A 78 0.25 -3.78 4.14
CA PHE A 78 -0.28 -4.97 4.81
C PHE A 78 -1.82 -4.98 4.85
N GLY A 79 -2.44 -3.83 5.06
CA GLY A 79 -3.90 -3.68 5.05
C GLY A 79 -4.52 -4.09 3.72
N ILE A 80 -3.97 -3.63 2.59
CA ILE A 80 -4.50 -3.96 1.26
C ILE A 80 -4.31 -5.45 0.93
N GLN A 81 -3.21 -6.07 1.39
CA GLN A 81 -2.99 -7.51 1.21
C GLN A 81 -3.97 -8.35 2.01
N LEU A 82 -4.28 -7.96 3.24
CA LEU A 82 -5.28 -8.63 4.06
C LEU A 82 -6.67 -8.55 3.43
N ILE A 83 -7.03 -7.39 2.86
CA ILE A 83 -8.32 -7.20 2.19
C ILE A 83 -8.44 -8.07 0.94
N GLU A 84 -7.42 -8.12 0.08
CA GLU A 84 -7.42 -8.97 -1.11
C GLU A 84 -7.49 -10.45 -0.71
N TYR A 85 -6.75 -10.88 0.31
CA TYR A 85 -6.81 -12.24 0.83
C TYR A 85 -8.23 -12.61 1.31
N CYS A 86 -8.87 -11.71 2.06
CA CYS A 86 -10.26 -11.84 2.48
C CYS A 86 -11.22 -11.92 1.28
N GLU A 87 -11.01 -11.10 0.24
CA GLU A 87 -11.82 -11.14 -0.99
C GLU A 87 -11.67 -12.45 -1.76
N ILE A 88 -10.44 -12.96 -1.89
CA ILE A 88 -10.15 -14.25 -2.54
C ILE A 88 -10.79 -15.40 -1.77
N ARG A 89 -10.66 -15.40 -0.43
CA ARG A 89 -11.30 -16.41 0.43
C ARG A 89 -12.82 -16.34 0.32
N ARG A 90 -13.41 -15.14 0.29
CA ARG A 90 -14.84 -14.95 0.08
C ARG A 90 -15.32 -15.50 -1.26
N LYS A 91 -14.60 -15.23 -2.36
CA LYS A 91 -14.91 -15.77 -3.70
C LYS A 91 -14.80 -17.30 -3.73
N ARG A 92 -13.79 -17.88 -3.08
CA ARG A 92 -13.60 -19.34 -2.98
C ARG A 92 -14.66 -20.02 -2.12
N LEU A 93 -15.13 -19.37 -1.05
CA LEU A 93 -16.09 -19.93 -0.09
C LEU A 93 -17.57 -19.64 -0.45
N LYS A 94 -17.85 -18.94 -1.57
CA LYS A 94 -19.22 -18.51 -1.98
C LYS A 94 -20.02 -17.85 -0.85
N LEU A 95 -19.36 -17.09 0.03
CA LEU A 95 -20.01 -16.47 1.19
C LEU A 95 -20.69 -15.13 0.83
N ASP A 96 -21.99 -15.05 1.17
CA ASP A 96 -22.89 -13.95 0.90
C ASP A 96 -22.45 -12.61 1.55
N PHE A 97 -22.76 -11.50 0.87
CA PHE A 97 -22.32 -10.13 1.16
C PHE A 97 -22.66 -9.69 2.59
N LYS A 98 -23.77 -10.18 3.14
CA LYS A 98 -24.28 -9.79 4.46
C LYS A 98 -23.48 -10.39 5.63
N ARG A 99 -22.87 -11.57 5.48
CA ARG A 99 -22.11 -12.23 6.57
C ARG A 99 -20.68 -11.71 6.72
N ALA A 100 -20.03 -11.33 5.62
CA ALA A 100 -18.67 -10.78 5.66
C ALA A 100 -18.63 -9.34 6.23
N TRP A 101 -19.70 -8.57 6.02
CA TRP A 101 -19.84 -7.24 6.61
C TRP A 101 -20.26 -7.33 8.10
N ALA A 102 -21.07 -8.32 8.47
CA ALA A 102 -21.42 -8.58 9.87
C ALA A 102 -20.24 -9.02 10.76
N LEU A 103 -19.21 -9.66 10.19
CA LEU A 103 -18.00 -10.08 10.91
C LEU A 103 -16.96 -8.96 11.10
N ARG A 104 -17.19 -7.78 10.50
CA ARG A 104 -16.28 -6.62 10.58
C ARG A 104 -16.65 -5.66 11.73
N ILE A 105 -17.79 -5.91 12.39
CA ILE A 105 -18.40 -5.04 13.42
C ILE A 105 -18.64 -5.82 14.74
N ARG A 106 -18.35 -7.13 14.77
CA ARG A 106 -18.35 -7.94 16.00
C ARG A 106 -16.96 -8.41 16.33
#